data_AF-A0A8B3CSM0-F1
#
_entry.id   AF-A0A8B3CSM0-F1
#
_cell.length_a   1.000
_cell.length_b   1.000
_cell.length_c   1.000
_cell.angle_alpha   90.00
_cell.angle_beta   90.00
_cell.angle_gamma   90.00
#
_symmetry.space_group_name_H-M   'P 1'
#
loop_
_entity.id
_entity.type
_entity.pdbx_description
1 polymer ?
#
loop_
_entity_poly.entity_id
_entity_poly.type
_entity_poly.pdbx_seq_one_letter_code
_entity_poly.pdbx_strand_id
1 'polypeptide(L)'
;MVKKNEEQNGIPKNTGKIIGLDLIFLFLTYLIGLSLNRFLGMAGDPENFEKGNPLMDMPLVISSISLLYFALIDGLLLLDKKIDRRILIFSGILIFLILILEVLAISNWILFFYKMFWMTTADLEADRLNGMERMRSDIQQIISGTLFVFVVGKMIVRIIWNSFWVRAILYSTNVT
;
A
#
# COMPACT_ATOMS: atom_id res chain seq x y z
N MET A 1 -0.21 47.58 25.13
CA MET A 1 0.11 46.82 23.90
C MET A 1 -0.06 45.34 24.19
N VAL A 2 -1.24 44.80 23.88
CA VAL A 2 -1.54 43.38 24.05
C VAL A 2 -1.17 42.70 22.73
N LYS A 3 -0.19 41.78 22.77
CA LYS A 3 0.08 40.84 21.66
C LYS A 3 -1.15 39.94 21.52
N LYS A 4 -2.08 40.37 20.69
CA LYS A 4 -3.25 39.61 20.27
C LYS A 4 -3.17 39.59 18.75
N ASN A 5 -2.60 38.51 18.22
CA ASN A 5 -2.48 38.09 16.82
C ASN A 5 -1.36 37.04 16.82
N GLU A 6 -1.64 35.74 16.96
CA GLU A 6 -1.43 34.82 15.81
C GLU A 6 -2.04 33.41 16.04
N GLU A 7 -2.89 33.20 17.05
CA GLU A 7 -3.50 31.87 17.29
C GLU A 7 -4.94 31.73 16.75
N GLN A 8 -5.41 32.68 15.93
CA GLN A 8 -6.82 32.76 15.54
C GLN A 8 -7.22 32.11 14.21
N ASN A 9 -6.34 31.37 13.53
CA ASN A 9 -6.75 30.56 12.37
C ASN A 9 -5.96 29.26 12.35
N GLY A 10 -6.42 28.28 13.14
CA GLY A 10 -5.83 26.94 13.22
C GLY A 10 -5.96 26.10 11.94
N ILE A 11 -6.14 26.71 10.76
CA ILE A 11 -6.03 26.01 9.48
C ILE A 11 -4.55 25.69 9.31
N PRO A 12 -4.11 24.43 9.36
CA PRO A 12 -2.77 24.14 8.91
C PRO A 12 -2.75 24.50 7.42
N LYS A 13 -1.94 25.48 7.04
CA LYS A 13 -1.72 26.01 5.67
C LYS A 13 -1.31 24.94 4.64
N ASN A 14 -1.26 23.66 5.04
CA ASN A 14 -0.81 22.50 4.31
C ASN A 14 -1.89 21.42 4.08
N THR A 15 -3.14 21.55 4.57
CA THR A 15 -4.16 20.48 4.40
C THR A 15 -4.36 20.08 2.94
N GLY A 16 -4.52 21.06 2.03
CA GLY A 16 -4.64 20.78 0.59
C GLY A 16 -3.38 20.17 -0.02
N LYS A 17 -2.18 20.50 0.49
CA LYS A 17 -0.93 19.86 0.05
C LYS A 17 -0.82 18.40 0.51
N ILE A 18 -1.31 18.10 1.71
CA ILE A 18 -1.35 16.72 2.24
C ILE A 18 -2.27 15.86 1.38
N ILE A 19 -3.46 16.36 1.04
CA ILE A 19 -4.43 15.67 0.17
C ILE A 19 -3.85 15.49 -1.25
N GLY A 20 -3.24 16.53 -1.83
CA GLY A 20 -2.60 16.40 -3.15
C GLY A 20 -1.41 15.43 -3.17
N LEU A 21 -0.63 15.38 -2.09
CA LEU A 21 0.49 14.43 -1.98
C LEU A 21 -0.01 12.99 -1.72
N ASP A 22 -1.18 12.83 -1.08
CA ASP A 22 -1.82 11.53 -0.89
C ASP A 22 -2.15 10.87 -2.23
N LEU A 23 -2.75 11.60 -3.18
CA LEU A 23 -2.99 11.11 -4.54
C LEU A 23 -1.73 10.52 -5.20
N ILE A 24 -0.61 11.22 -5.10
CA ILE A 24 0.68 10.76 -5.66
C ILE A 24 1.15 9.51 -4.91
N PHE A 25 1.08 9.54 -3.58
CA PHE A 25 1.52 8.45 -2.72
C PHE A 25 0.68 7.18 -2.92
N LEU A 26 -0.65 7.32 -3.01
CA LEU A 26 -1.63 6.28 -3.29
C LEU A 26 -1.33 5.61 -4.64
N PHE A 27 -1.08 6.42 -5.68
CA PHE A 27 -0.75 5.92 -7.01
C PHE A 27 0.58 5.15 -7.05
N LEU A 28 1.65 5.70 -6.45
CA LEU A 28 2.95 5.02 -6.36
C LEU A 28 2.84 3.69 -5.61
N THR A 29 2.11 3.70 -4.49
CA THR A 29 1.88 2.52 -3.64
C THR A 29 1.13 1.41 -4.36
N TYR A 30 0.18 1.79 -5.23
CA TYR A 30 -0.54 0.87 -6.10
C TYR A 30 0.35 0.29 -7.20
N LEU A 31 1.14 1.13 -7.90
CA LEU A 31 2.09 0.66 -8.92
C LEU A 31 3.08 -0.34 -8.34
N ILE A 32 3.65 -0.04 -7.17
CA ILE A 32 4.54 -0.94 -6.45
C ILE A 32 3.84 -2.27 -6.13
N GLY A 33 2.60 -2.23 -5.64
CA GLY A 33 1.81 -3.42 -5.36
C GLY A 33 1.57 -4.27 -6.62
N LEU A 34 1.24 -3.63 -7.73
CA LEU A 34 1.01 -4.29 -9.01
C LEU A 34 2.28 -4.94 -9.57
N SER A 35 3.42 -4.25 -9.49
CA SER A 35 4.72 -4.80 -9.88
C SER A 35 5.14 -5.99 -9.02
N LEU A 36 4.91 -5.95 -7.71
CA LEU A 36 5.20 -7.07 -6.80
C LEU A 36 4.33 -8.29 -7.09
N ASN A 37 3.02 -8.08 -7.31
CA ASN A 37 2.11 -9.17 -7.68
C ASN A 37 2.50 -9.83 -9.01
N ARG A 38 2.97 -9.05 -9.99
CA ARG A 38 3.50 -9.57 -11.27
C ARG A 38 4.81 -10.33 -11.09
N PHE A 39 5.77 -9.76 -10.33
CA PHE A 39 7.07 -10.39 -10.10
C PHE A 39 6.95 -11.78 -9.46
N LEU A 40 5.95 -11.97 -8.60
CA LEU A 40 5.71 -13.22 -7.90
C LEU A 40 4.80 -14.20 -8.67
N GLY A 41 4.41 -13.86 -9.91
CA GLY A 41 3.58 -14.72 -10.74
C GLY A 41 2.13 -14.87 -10.27
N MET A 42 1.67 -14.04 -9.32
CA MET A 42 0.27 -14.01 -8.85
C MET A 42 -0.64 -13.22 -9.79
N ALA A 43 -0.07 -12.28 -10.55
CA ALA A 43 -0.76 -11.57 -11.62
C ALA A 43 -0.06 -11.83 -12.96
N GLY A 44 -0.55 -12.84 -13.68
CA GLY A 44 -0.19 -13.14 -15.06
C GLY A 44 1.14 -13.89 -15.23
N ASP A 45 1.07 -15.22 -15.21
CA ASP A 45 1.94 -16.02 -16.05
C ASP A 45 1.40 -15.92 -17.49
N PRO A 46 2.07 -15.22 -18.42
CA PRO A 46 1.59 -15.07 -19.80
C PRO A 46 1.48 -16.43 -20.53
N GLU A 47 2.05 -17.51 -19.99
CA GLU A 47 2.01 -18.85 -20.57
C GLU A 47 0.86 -19.72 -20.04
N ASN A 48 0.14 -19.32 -18.98
CA ASN A 48 -0.95 -20.12 -18.39
C ASN A 48 -2.17 -19.29 -17.95
N PHE A 49 -2.93 -18.79 -18.94
CA PHE A 49 -4.19 -18.07 -18.73
C PHE A 49 -5.32 -18.92 -18.09
N GLU A 50 -5.21 -20.25 -18.07
CA GLU A 50 -6.24 -21.16 -17.53
C GLU A 50 -6.18 -21.38 -16.01
N LYS A 51 -5.12 -20.90 -15.32
CA LYS A 51 -4.94 -21.03 -13.87
C LYS A 51 -5.23 -19.73 -13.09
N GLY A 52 -5.95 -18.78 -13.68
CA GLY A 52 -6.41 -17.59 -12.97
C GLY A 52 -7.43 -17.98 -11.89
N ASN A 53 -6.96 -18.25 -10.66
CA ASN A 53 -7.86 -18.39 -9.52
C ASN A 53 -8.44 -17.00 -9.24
N PRO A 54 -9.76 -16.76 -9.40
CA PRO A 54 -10.34 -15.43 -9.19
C PRO A 54 -10.08 -14.89 -7.77
N LEU A 55 -9.80 -15.77 -6.80
CA LEU A 55 -9.39 -15.38 -5.45
C LEU A 55 -7.98 -14.76 -5.38
N MET A 56 -7.09 -15.05 -6.34
CA MET A 56 -5.76 -14.41 -6.46
C MET A 56 -5.85 -13.01 -7.07
N ASP A 57 -6.85 -12.76 -7.92
CA ASP A 57 -7.09 -11.44 -8.52
C ASP A 57 -7.90 -10.50 -7.59
N MET A 58 -8.67 -11.05 -6.66
CA MET A 58 -9.48 -10.28 -5.70
C MET A 58 -8.70 -9.20 -4.93
N PRO A 59 -7.50 -9.46 -4.38
CA PRO A 59 -6.68 -8.42 -3.75
C PRO A 59 -6.35 -7.26 -4.70
N LEU A 60 -6.09 -7.54 -5.98
CA LEU A 60 -5.79 -6.54 -6.99
C LEU A 60 -7.03 -5.70 -7.33
N VAL A 61 -8.19 -6.35 -7.45
CA VAL A 61 -9.49 -5.69 -7.69
C VAL A 61 -9.86 -4.80 -6.50
N ILE A 62 -9.75 -5.30 -5.27
CA ILE A 62 -10.01 -4.52 -4.04
C ILE A 62 -9.05 -3.33 -3.97
N SER A 63 -7.76 -3.52 -4.27
CA SER A 63 -6.78 -2.45 -4.29
C SER A 63 -7.11 -1.37 -5.34
N SER A 64 -7.54 -1.79 -6.53
CA SER A 64 -7.92 -0.89 -7.64
C SER A 64 -9.17 -0.06 -7.31
N ILE A 65 -10.22 -0.72 -6.80
CA ILE A 65 -11.46 -0.04 -6.39
C ILE A 65 -11.19 0.94 -5.25
N SER A 66 -10.38 0.52 -4.27
CA SER A 66 -9.98 1.37 -3.14
C SER A 66 -9.21 2.60 -3.62
N LEU A 67 -8.28 2.44 -4.55
CA LEU A 67 -7.54 3.54 -5.14
C LEU A 67 -8.47 4.55 -5.81
N LEU A 68 -9.41 4.09 -6.63
CA LEU A 68 -10.38 4.98 -7.30
C LEU A 68 -11.24 5.72 -6.29
N TYR A 69 -11.69 5.04 -5.24
CA TYR A 69 -12.51 5.65 -4.20
C TYR A 69 -11.77 6.76 -3.44
N PHE A 70 -10.55 6.49 -2.95
CA PHE A 70 -9.78 7.50 -2.21
C PHE A 70 -9.30 8.64 -3.10
N ALA A 71 -8.87 8.34 -4.33
CA ALA A 71 -8.52 9.37 -5.30
C ALA A 71 -9.71 10.30 -5.63
N LEU A 72 -10.93 9.76 -5.64
CA LEU A 72 -12.14 10.56 -5.84
C LEU A 72 -12.45 11.45 -4.62
N ILE A 73 -12.29 10.94 -3.40
CA ILE A 73 -12.41 11.77 -2.18
C ILE A 73 -11.40 12.93 -2.22
N ASP A 74 -10.14 12.64 -2.54
CA ASP A 74 -9.09 13.65 -2.61
C ASP A 74 -9.34 14.67 -3.72
N GLY A 75 -9.74 14.20 -4.91
CA GLY A 75 -10.10 15.06 -6.03
C GLY A 75 -11.27 15.99 -5.69
N LEU A 76 -12.30 15.49 -5.01
CA LEU A 76 -13.43 16.30 -4.57
C LEU A 76 -13.01 17.34 -3.51
N LEU A 77 -12.17 16.95 -2.56
CA LEU A 77 -11.66 17.87 -1.53
C LEU A 77 -10.72 18.93 -2.12
N LEU A 78 -9.90 18.60 -3.12
CA LEU A 78 -9.06 19.57 -3.85
C LEU A 78 -9.87 20.56 -4.70
N LEU A 79 -11.08 20.17 -5.12
CA LEU A 79 -12.01 21.04 -5.84
C LEU A 79 -12.93 21.84 -4.90
N ASP A 80 -12.61 21.89 -3.60
CA ASP A 80 -13.38 22.55 -2.54
C ASP A 80 -14.87 22.14 -2.54
N LYS A 81 -15.18 20.90 -2.97
CA LYS A 81 -16.55 20.38 -2.94
C LYS A 81 -16.94 20.00 -1.51
N LYS A 82 -18.16 20.37 -1.12
CA LYS A 82 -18.73 19.96 0.17
C LYS A 82 -19.03 18.46 0.15
N ILE A 83 -18.36 17.71 1.00
CA ILE A 83 -18.60 16.29 1.26
C ILE A 83 -19.20 16.16 2.66
N ASP A 84 -20.21 15.29 2.82
CA ASP A 84 -20.77 15.01 4.14
C ASP A 84 -19.71 14.43 5.07
N ARG A 85 -19.61 14.99 6.28
CA ARG A 85 -18.71 14.53 7.33
C ARG A 85 -18.86 13.03 7.64
N ARG A 86 -20.07 12.47 7.51
CA ARG A 86 -20.31 11.03 7.69
C ARG A 86 -19.54 10.19 6.69
N ILE A 87 -19.47 10.64 5.43
CA ILE A 87 -18.71 9.97 4.37
C ILE A 87 -17.22 10.03 4.70
N LEU A 88 -16.72 11.18 5.13
CA LEU A 88 -15.29 11.34 5.45
C LEU A 88 -14.85 10.52 6.66
N ILE A 89 -15.69 10.42 7.70
CA ILE A 89 -15.46 9.51 8.82
C ILE A 89 -15.45 8.05 8.34
N PHE A 90 -16.40 7.68 7.48
CA PHE A 90 -16.44 6.35 6.89
C PHE A 90 -15.19 6.05 6.05
N SER A 91 -14.76 6.98 5.19
CA SER A 91 -13.53 6.84 4.40
C SER A 91 -12.30 6.67 5.31
N GLY A 92 -12.25 7.42 6.42
CA GLY A 92 -11.19 7.29 7.42
C GLY A 92 -11.17 5.94 8.13
N ILE A 93 -12.32 5.32 8.39
CA ILE A 93 -12.37 3.95 8.95
C ILE A 93 -12.01 2.92 7.87
N LEU A 94 -12.53 3.11 6.66
CA LEU A 94 -12.35 2.20 5.53
C LEU A 94 -10.89 2.04 5.15
N ILE A 95 -10.10 3.13 5.16
CA ILE A 95 -8.68 3.05 4.78
C ILE A 95 -7.86 2.20 5.75
N PHE A 96 -8.18 2.21 7.05
CA PHE A 96 -7.54 1.32 8.02
C PHE A 96 -8.02 -0.12 7.90
N LEU A 97 -9.30 -0.35 7.56
CA LEU A 97 -9.82 -1.68 7.31
C LEU A 97 -9.14 -2.32 6.08
N ILE A 98 -8.92 -1.55 5.02
CA ILE A 98 -8.17 -1.99 3.84
C ILE A 98 -6.70 -2.26 4.20
N LEU A 99 -6.07 -1.43 5.03
CA LEU A 99 -4.72 -1.72 5.52
C LEU A 99 -4.65 -3.02 6.30
N ILE A 100 -5.63 -3.32 7.15
CA ILE A 100 -5.69 -4.60 7.89
C ILE A 100 -5.79 -5.78 6.91
N LEU A 101 -6.64 -5.67 5.88
CA LEU A 101 -6.75 -6.70 4.83
C LEU A 101 -5.43 -6.85 4.06
N GLU A 102 -4.72 -5.77 3.77
CA GLU A 102 -3.41 -5.80 3.12
C GLU A 102 -2.36 -6.48 4.03
N VAL A 103 -2.37 -6.23 5.35
CA VAL A 103 -1.52 -6.96 6.32
C VAL A 103 -1.82 -8.46 6.31
N LEU A 104 -3.11 -8.85 6.29
CA LEU A 104 -3.52 -10.25 6.23
C LEU A 104 -3.13 -10.91 4.90
N ALA A 105 -3.17 -10.17 3.79
CA ALA A 105 -2.65 -10.66 2.51
C ALA A 105 -1.12 -10.86 2.59
N ILE A 106 -0.41 -9.92 3.22
CA ILE A 106 1.04 -10.02 3.44
C ILE A 106 1.38 -11.19 4.36
N SER A 107 0.59 -11.53 5.38
CA SER A 107 0.91 -12.67 6.28
C SER A 107 0.97 -14.02 5.54
N ASN A 108 0.12 -14.21 4.52
CA ASN A 108 0.22 -15.35 3.61
C ASN A 108 1.49 -15.30 2.75
N TRP A 109 1.95 -14.10 2.39
CA TRP A 109 3.23 -13.91 1.69
C TRP A 109 4.42 -14.24 2.60
N ILE A 110 4.36 -13.93 3.89
CA ILE A 110 5.41 -14.30 4.86
C ILE A 110 5.61 -15.80 4.88
N LEU A 111 4.53 -16.59 4.92
CA LEU A 111 4.60 -18.05 4.89
C LEU A 111 5.18 -18.57 3.57
N PHE A 112 4.82 -17.96 2.44
CA PHE A 112 5.37 -18.30 1.13
C PHE A 112 6.87 -18.02 1.05
N PHE A 113 7.30 -16.82 1.45
CA PHE A 113 8.72 -16.44 1.47
C PHE A 113 9.53 -17.27 2.47
N TYR A 114 8.98 -17.55 3.65
CA TYR A 114 9.62 -18.42 4.64
C TYR A 114 9.84 -19.83 4.06
N LYS A 115 8.80 -20.43 3.45
CA LYS A 115 8.94 -21.75 2.81
C LYS A 115 9.95 -21.75 1.67
N MET A 116 9.89 -20.74 0.79
CA MET A 116 10.86 -20.58 -0.30
C MET A 116 12.28 -20.44 0.25
N PHE A 117 12.50 -19.54 1.22
CA PHE A 117 13.81 -19.31 1.83
C PHE A 117 14.41 -20.59 2.43
N TRP A 118 13.64 -21.35 3.20
CA TRP A 118 14.12 -22.61 3.79
C TRP A 118 14.38 -23.70 2.76
N MET A 119 13.55 -23.79 1.72
CA MET A 119 13.74 -24.74 0.63
C MET A 119 15.00 -24.41 -0.18
N THR A 120 15.18 -23.14 -0.54
CA THR A 120 16.37 -22.60 -1.21
C THR A 120 17.64 -22.81 -0.37
N THR A 121 17.57 -22.57 0.94
CA THR A 121 18.70 -22.80 1.86
C THR A 121 19.05 -24.29 1.97
N ALA A 122 18.05 -25.16 2.06
CA ALA A 122 18.26 -26.61 2.12
C ALA A 122 18.85 -27.18 0.81
N ASP A 123 18.42 -26.67 -0.35
CA ASP A 123 18.97 -27.08 -1.65
C ASP A 123 20.42 -26.58 -1.85
N LEU A 124 20.77 -25.41 -1.29
CA LEU A 124 22.12 -24.87 -1.27
C LEU A 124 23.06 -25.64 -0.32
N GLU A 125 22.57 -26.05 0.85
CA GLU A 125 23.33 -26.88 1.81
C GLU A 125 23.53 -28.32 1.32
N ALA A 126 22.59 -28.87 0.55
CA ALA A 126 22.67 -30.22 0.00
C ALA A 126 23.60 -30.34 -1.23
N ASP A 127 24.22 -29.24 -1.67
CA ASP A 127 25.09 -29.15 -2.86
C ASP A 127 24.45 -29.75 -4.14
N ARG A 128 23.12 -29.72 -4.21
CA ARG A 128 22.33 -30.31 -5.30
C ARG A 128 22.22 -29.43 -6.54
N LEU A 129 22.68 -28.18 -6.47
CA LEU A 129 22.54 -27.16 -7.51
C LEU A 129 23.90 -26.89 -8.19
N ASN A 130 23.95 -27.04 -9.51
CA ASN A 130 25.16 -26.78 -10.30
C ASN A 130 25.24 -25.30 -10.73
N GLY A 131 26.39 -24.66 -10.50
CA GLY A 131 26.84 -23.36 -11.06
C GLY A 131 25.76 -22.29 -11.27
N MET A 132 25.09 -22.34 -12.43
CA MET A 132 24.08 -21.37 -12.86
C MET A 132 22.79 -21.45 -12.03
N GLU A 133 22.39 -22.64 -11.59
CA GLU A 133 21.21 -22.83 -10.74
C GLU A 133 21.47 -22.34 -9.31
N ARG A 134 22.71 -22.52 -8.82
CA ARG A 134 23.16 -21.99 -7.53
C ARG A 134 23.14 -20.46 -7.52
N MET A 135 23.69 -19.83 -8.57
CA MET A 135 23.69 -18.36 -8.70
C MET A 135 22.27 -17.78 -8.80
N ARG A 136 21.36 -18.46 -9.51
CA ARG A 136 19.94 -18.07 -9.58
C ARG A 136 19.25 -18.19 -8.22
N SER A 137 19.53 -19.26 -7.49
CA SER A 137 19.02 -19.55 -6.14
C SER A 137 19.43 -18.47 -5.13
N ASP A 138 20.72 -18.14 -5.09
CA ASP A 138 21.28 -17.09 -4.21
C ASP A 138 20.67 -15.70 -4.51
N ILE A 139 20.57 -15.35 -5.80
CA ILE A 139 19.96 -14.09 -6.24
C ILE A 139 18.48 -14.05 -5.82
N GLN A 140 17.76 -15.16 -5.97
CA GLN A 140 16.35 -15.26 -5.56
C GLN A 140 16.18 -15.12 -4.04
N GLN A 141 17.12 -15.63 -3.24
CA GLN A 141 17.14 -15.47 -1.79
C GLN A 141 17.41 -14.01 -1.36
N ILE A 142 18.36 -13.33 -1.98
CA ILE A 142 18.68 -11.92 -1.69
C ILE A 142 17.50 -11.02 -2.10
N ILE A 143 16.93 -11.24 -3.28
CA ILE A 143 15.78 -10.47 -3.77
C ILE A 143 14.58 -10.68 -2.86
N SER A 144 14.26 -11.93 -2.49
CA SER A 144 13.12 -12.21 -1.60
C SER A 144 13.26 -11.56 -0.21
N GLY A 145 14.44 -11.61 0.40
CA GLY A 145 14.71 -10.92 1.67
C GLY A 145 14.56 -9.41 1.56
N THR A 146 15.08 -8.81 0.48
CA THR A 146 14.98 -7.38 0.21
C THR A 146 13.52 -6.95 0.00
N LEU A 147 12.75 -7.74 -0.76
CA LEU A 147 11.33 -7.53 -0.99
C LEU A 147 10.53 -7.58 0.30
N PHE A 148 10.84 -8.51 1.21
CA PHE A 148 10.18 -8.59 2.51
C PHE A 148 10.38 -7.33 3.34
N VAL A 149 11.63 -6.88 3.52
CA VAL A 149 11.95 -5.65 4.26
C VAL A 149 11.26 -4.45 3.63
N PHE A 150 11.26 -4.38 2.31
CA PHE A 150 10.60 -3.30 1.57
C PHE A 150 9.07 -3.29 1.78
N VAL A 151 8.41 -4.45 1.76
CA VAL A 151 6.95 -4.57 2.03
C VAL A 151 6.62 -4.13 3.46
N VAL A 152 7.41 -4.53 4.45
CA VAL A 152 7.23 -4.09 5.84
C VAL A 152 7.42 -2.57 5.96
N GLY A 153 8.49 -2.03 5.37
CA GLY A 153 8.75 -0.60 5.35
C GLY A 153 7.62 0.19 4.69
N LYS A 154 7.15 -0.26 3.52
CA LYS A 154 5.98 0.31 2.82
C LYS A 154 4.75 0.37 3.72
N MET A 155 4.46 -0.69 4.48
CA MET A 155 3.29 -0.72 5.37
C MET A 155 3.40 0.29 6.52
N ILE A 156 4.57 0.43 7.14
CA ILE A 156 4.80 1.43 8.18
C ILE A 156 4.55 2.84 7.63
N VAL A 157 5.11 3.14 6.46
CA VAL A 157 4.91 4.44 5.81
C VAL A 157 3.43 4.67 5.52
N ARG A 158 2.70 3.68 4.99
CA ARG A 158 1.25 3.82 4.74
C ARG A 158 0.45 4.09 6.01
N ILE A 159 0.76 3.43 7.13
CA ILE A 159 0.04 3.64 8.40
C ILE A 159 0.22 5.08 8.89
N ILE A 160 1.47 5.57 8.87
CA ILE A 160 1.80 6.93 9.28
C ILE A 160 1.11 7.93 8.34
N TRP A 161 1.22 7.70 7.04
CA TRP A 161 0.68 8.59 6.01
C TRP A 161 -0.86 8.68 6.07
N ASN A 162 -1.55 7.53 6.12
CA ASN A 162 -3.01 7.48 6.23
C ASN A 162 -3.50 8.15 7.52
N SER A 163 -2.72 8.11 8.61
CA SER A 163 -3.06 8.83 9.84
C SER A 163 -3.05 10.35 9.65
N PHE A 164 -2.11 10.89 8.85
CA PHE A 164 -2.10 12.31 8.48
C PHE A 164 -3.25 12.64 7.53
N TRP A 165 -3.54 11.78 6.55
CA TRP A 165 -4.64 11.95 5.62
C TRP A 165 -6.00 12.00 6.32
N VAL A 166 -6.29 11.05 7.22
CA VAL A 166 -7.55 11.04 7.99
C VAL A 166 -7.72 12.32 8.81
N ARG A 167 -6.65 12.83 9.42
CA ARG A 167 -6.70 14.13 10.10
C ARG A 167 -7.00 15.26 9.13
N ALA A 168 -6.39 15.27 7.94
CA ALA A 168 -6.58 16.29 6.92
C ALA A 168 -8.03 16.34 6.40
N ILE A 169 -8.61 15.19 6.04
CA ILE A 169 -9.99 15.13 5.53
C ILE A 169 -11.04 15.44 6.59
N LEU A 170 -10.78 15.12 7.87
CA LEU A 170 -11.71 15.46 8.94
C LEU A 170 -11.63 16.96 9.26
N TYR A 171 -10.43 17.55 9.17
CA TYR A 171 -10.25 18.98 9.39
C TYR A 171 -10.91 19.84 8.30
N SER A 172 -10.92 19.40 7.03
CA SER A 172 -11.56 20.14 5.95
C SER A 172 -13.07 20.37 6.17
N THR A 173 -13.70 19.58 7.05
CA THR A 173 -15.12 19.78 7.43
C THR A 173 -15.36 20.86 8.48
N ASN A 174 -14.33 21.26 9.23
CA ASN A 174 -14.44 22.29 10.26
C ASN A 174 -14.22 23.72 9.72
N VAL A 175 -13.76 23.84 8.48
CA VAL A 175 -13.39 25.14 7.84
C VAL A 175 -14.50 25.64 6.89
N THR A 176 -15.45 24.78 6.52
CA THR A 176 -16.60 25.08 5.62
C THR A 176 -17.94 25.06 6.32
#